data_AF-A0A1M6GVT5-F1
#
_entry.id   AF-A0A1M6GVT5-F1
#
_cell.length_a   1.000
_cell.length_b   1.000
_cell.length_c   1.000
_cell.angle_alpha   90.00
_cell.angle_beta   90.00
_cell.angle_gamma   90.00
#
_symmetry.space_group_name_H-M   'P 1'
#
loop_
_entity.id
_entity.type
_entity.pdbx_description
1 polymer ?
#
loop_
_entity_poly.entity_id
_entity_poly.type
_entity_poly.pdbx_seq_one_letter_code
_entity_poly.pdbx_strand_id
1 'polypeptide(L)'
;MTTKLTLTIEQSVAEKAKIFAKGHQKSLSKIVNNFLKEMVDSETDSVGKSKVETLGGSLPLPKDFDEKKALDEYYREKYGL
;
A
#
# COMPACT_ATOMS: atom_id res chain seq x y z
N MET A 1 11.98 -7.77 -18.26
CA MET A 1 13.47 -7.72 -18.20
C MET A 1 13.89 -7.18 -16.84
N THR A 2 15.02 -7.59 -16.30
CA THR A 2 15.57 -7.06 -15.03
C THR A 2 16.70 -6.09 -15.30
N THR A 3 16.61 -4.86 -14.77
CA THR A 3 17.65 -3.84 -14.88
C THR A 3 18.28 -3.58 -13.51
N LYS A 4 19.57 -3.21 -13.49
CA LYS A 4 20.26 -2.81 -12.26
C LYS A 4 20.19 -1.29 -12.14
N LEU A 5 19.71 -0.81 -11.00
CA LEU A 5 19.68 0.62 -10.66
C LEU A 5 20.73 0.89 -9.57
N THR A 6 21.66 1.78 -9.85
CA THR A 6 22.65 2.26 -8.87
C THR A 6 22.25 3.65 -8.41
N LEU A 7 22.06 3.84 -7.10
CA LEU A 7 21.65 5.10 -6.49
C LEU A 7 22.76 5.65 -5.60
N THR A 8 23.04 6.93 -5.73
CA THR A 8 23.91 7.67 -4.79
C THR A 8 23.02 8.29 -3.73
N ILE A 9 23.18 7.85 -2.49
CA ILE A 9 22.45 8.35 -1.32
C ILE A 9 23.41 8.57 -0.16
N GLU A 10 22.99 9.35 0.83
CA GLU A 10 23.79 9.55 2.05
C GLU A 10 24.01 8.22 2.79
N GLN A 11 25.23 8.04 3.31
CA GLN A 11 25.60 6.84 4.06
C GLN A 11 24.68 6.60 5.27
N SER A 12 24.36 7.67 6.01
CA SER A 12 23.45 7.63 7.16
C SER A 12 22.06 7.10 6.80
N VAL A 13 21.57 7.41 5.61
CA VAL A 13 20.27 6.93 5.10
C VAL A 13 20.39 5.45 4.72
N ALA A 14 21.46 5.06 4.03
CA ALA A 14 21.69 3.66 3.65
C ALA A 14 21.77 2.72 4.87
N GLU A 15 22.42 3.15 5.96
CA GLU A 15 22.50 2.38 7.20
C GLU A 15 21.14 2.22 7.88
N LYS A 16 20.40 3.32 8.06
CA LYS A 16 19.05 3.28 8.63
C LYS A 16 18.12 2.38 7.81
N ALA A 17 18.20 2.45 6.49
CA ALA A 17 17.38 1.63 5.60
C ALA A 17 17.72 0.13 5.71
N LYS A 18 19.00 -0.24 5.88
CA LYS A 18 19.40 -1.64 6.13
C LYS A 18 18.87 -2.16 7.46
N ILE A 19 18.95 -1.36 8.53
CA ILE A 19 18.42 -1.73 9.85
C ILE A 19 16.91 -1.95 9.77
N PHE A 20 16.19 -1.03 9.13
CA PHE A 20 14.76 -1.15 8.90
C PHE A 20 14.41 -2.43 8.13
N ALA A 21 15.09 -2.68 7.00
CA ALA A 21 14.85 -3.88 6.19
C ALA A 21 15.05 -5.18 7.00
N LYS A 22 16.10 -5.23 7.82
CA LYS A 22 16.39 -6.36 8.71
C LYS A 22 15.28 -6.57 9.75
N GLY A 23 14.80 -5.50 10.38
CA GLY A 23 13.69 -5.57 11.34
C GLY A 23 12.39 -6.07 10.73
N HIS A 24 12.14 -5.76 9.46
CA HIS A 24 10.95 -6.20 8.72
C HIS A 24 11.12 -7.53 7.96
N GLN A 25 12.24 -8.25 8.15
CA GLN A 25 12.56 -9.52 7.45
C GLN A 25 12.43 -9.42 5.92
N LYS A 26 12.73 -8.24 5.36
CA LYS A 26 12.66 -7.97 3.91
C LYS A 26 14.02 -7.51 3.41
N SER A 27 14.32 -7.77 2.14
CA SER A 27 15.51 -7.19 1.52
C SER A 27 15.29 -5.71 1.21
N LEU A 28 16.34 -4.91 1.35
CA LEU A 28 16.29 -3.49 0.98
C LEU A 28 15.92 -3.31 -0.49
N SER A 29 16.45 -4.16 -1.38
CA SER A 29 16.11 -4.17 -2.81
C SER A 29 14.61 -4.41 -3.05
N LYS A 30 13.98 -5.31 -2.29
CA LYS A 30 12.54 -5.57 -2.41
C LYS A 30 11.72 -4.36 -1.95
N ILE A 31 12.12 -3.70 -0.85
CA ILE A 31 11.45 -2.51 -0.35
C ILE A 31 11.50 -1.39 -1.39
N VAL A 32 12.69 -1.07 -1.90
CA VAL A 32 12.87 0.00 -2.90
C VAL A 32 12.12 -0.32 -4.20
N ASN A 33 12.21 -1.56 -4.68
CA ASN A 33 11.50 -1.96 -5.89
C ASN A 33 9.97 -1.85 -5.74
N ASN A 34 9.42 -2.25 -4.58
CA ASN A 34 7.99 -2.15 -4.33
C ASN A 34 7.54 -0.69 -4.24
N PHE A 35 8.32 0.16 -3.58
CA PHE A 35 8.04 1.58 -3.46
C PHE A 35 8.05 2.29 -4.83
N LEU A 36 9.08 2.03 -5.65
CA LEU A 36 9.15 2.55 -7.02
C LEU A 36 7.99 2.05 -7.88
N LYS A 37 7.61 0.78 -7.72
CA LYS A 37 6.45 0.20 -8.41
C LYS A 37 5.16 0.90 -8.00
N GLU A 38 4.90 1.05 -6.70
CA GLU A 38 3.70 1.75 -6.21
C GLU A 38 3.65 3.21 -6.66
N MET A 39 4.80 3.89 -6.68
CA MET A 39 4.88 5.28 -7.13
C MET A 39 4.53 5.42 -8.62
N VAL A 40 5.10 4.56 -9.48
CA VAL A 40 4.84 4.60 -10.92
C VAL A 40 3.43 4.08 -11.24
N ASP A 41 2.98 3.00 -10.60
CA ASP A 41 1.64 2.46 -10.79
C ASP A 41 0.58 3.47 -10.30
N SER A 42 0.84 4.28 -9.27
CA SER A 42 -0.08 5.32 -8.79
C SER A 42 -0.24 6.49 -9.75
N GLU A 43 0.74 6.79 -10.61
CA GLU A 43 0.58 7.77 -11.69
C GLU A 43 -0.24 7.21 -12.86
N THR A 44 -0.20 5.88 -13.09
CA THR A 44 -1.00 5.23 -14.14
C THR A 44 -2.42 4.85 -13.69
N ASP A 45 -2.62 4.54 -12.40
CA ASP A 45 -3.92 4.28 -11.76
C ASP A 45 -4.38 5.53 -11.00
N SER A 46 -4.45 6.66 -11.71
CA SER A 46 -5.20 7.86 -11.27
C SER A 46 -6.72 7.63 -11.22
N VAL A 47 -7.14 6.43 -10.83
CA VAL A 47 -8.50 6.08 -10.43
C VAL A 47 -8.37 5.36 -9.10
N GLY A 48 -8.63 6.11 -8.03
CA GLY A 48 -8.39 5.71 -6.66
C GLY A 48 -9.04 4.38 -6.30
N LYS A 49 -8.21 3.35 -6.10
CA LYS A 49 -8.62 2.15 -5.38
C LYS A 49 -8.46 2.42 -3.90
N SER A 50 -9.57 2.49 -3.20
CA SER A 50 -9.57 2.59 -1.74
C SER A 50 -8.82 1.38 -1.16
N LYS A 51 -8.17 1.56 0.00
CA LYS A 51 -7.45 0.48 0.70
C LYS A 51 -8.35 -0.73 1.01
N VAL A 52 -9.66 -0.51 1.03
CA VAL A 52 -10.69 -1.55 1.17
C VAL A 52 -10.87 -2.39 -0.10
N GLU A 53 -10.71 -1.83 -1.30
CA GLU A 53 -10.82 -2.58 -2.56
C GLU A 53 -9.61 -3.48 -2.80
N THR A 54 -8.42 -3.03 -2.38
CA THR A 54 -7.19 -3.83 -2.46
C THR A 54 -7.14 -4.96 -1.45
N LEU A 55 -7.77 -4.79 -0.28
CA LEU A 55 -7.91 -5.85 0.74
C LEU A 55 -9.14 -6.74 0.51
N GLY A 56 -10.19 -6.21 -0.12
CA GLY A 56 -11.47 -6.85 -0.40
C GLY A 56 -11.52 -7.63 -1.71
N GLY A 57 -10.38 -7.90 -2.35
CA GLY A 57 -10.27 -8.47 -3.71
C GLY A 57 -10.91 -9.84 -3.96
N SER A 58 -11.59 -10.44 -2.98
CA SER A 58 -12.39 -11.68 -3.15
C SER A 58 -13.75 -11.62 -2.47
N LEU A 59 -14.17 -10.47 -1.93
CA LEU A 59 -15.48 -10.38 -1.30
C LEU A 59 -16.51 -10.04 -2.38
N PRO A 60 -17.53 -10.88 -2.60
CA PRO A 60 -18.59 -10.57 -3.56
C PRO A 60 -19.42 -9.42 -3.00
N LEU A 61 -19.04 -8.18 -3.31
CA LEU A 61 -19.85 -7.01 -3.00
C LEU A 61 -20.99 -6.91 -4.03
N PRO A 62 -22.22 -6.60 -3.58
CA PRO A 62 -23.30 -6.24 -4.50
C PRO A 62 -22.87 -5.03 -5.34
N LYS A 63 -23.32 -4.98 -6.61
CA LYS A 63 -23.00 -3.85 -7.51
C LYS A 63 -23.47 -2.49 -6.97
N ASP A 64 -24.47 -2.49 -6.09
CA ASP A 64 -25.04 -1.31 -5.43
C ASP A 64 -24.52 -1.14 -3.98
N PHE A 65 -23.30 -1.57 -3.69
CA PHE A 65 -22.72 -1.41 -2.35
C PHE A 65 -22.28 0.03 -2.11
N ASP A 66 -23.04 0.73 -1.27
CA ASP A 66 -22.74 2.10 -0.87
C ASP A 66 -21.85 2.11 0.39
N GLU A 67 -20.53 2.23 0.16
CA GLU A 67 -19.51 2.12 1.22
C GLU A 67 -19.77 3.07 2.39
N LYS A 68 -20.22 4.29 2.09
CA LYS A 68 -20.48 5.33 3.11
C LYS A 68 -21.62 4.92 4.03
N LYS A 69 -22.68 4.33 3.46
CA LYS A 69 -23.84 3.89 4.23
C LYS A 69 -23.50 2.70 5.13
N ALA A 70 -22.76 1.74 4.60
CA ALA A 70 -22.31 0.58 5.37
C ALA A 70 -21.39 0.98 6.54
N LEU A 71 -20.53 1.98 6.31
CA LEU A 71 -19.65 2.51 7.35
C LEU A 71 -20.45 3.22 8.45
N ASP A 72 -21.40 4.09 8.06
CA ASP A 72 -22.29 4.79 9.00
C ASP A 72 -23.04 3.77 9.87
N GLU A 73 -23.71 2.80 9.24
CA GLU A 73 -24.48 1.74 9.91
C GLU A 73 -23.61 0.93 10.91
N TYR A 74 -22.37 0.58 10.54
CA TYR A 74 -21.43 -0.08 11.45
C TYR A 74 -21.11 0.79 12.68
N TYR A 75 -20.84 2.09 12.48
CA TYR A 75 -20.55 2.98 13.60
C TYR A 75 -21.77 3.21 14.49
N ARG A 76 -22.98 3.27 13.90
CA ARG A 76 -24.24 3.33 14.64
C ARG A 76 -24.46 2.07 15.48
N GLU A 77 -24.28 0.88 14.90
CA GLU A 77 -24.51 -0.38 15.59
C GLU A 77 -23.48 -0.64 16.69
N LYS A 78 -22.20 -0.33 16.41
CA LYS A 78 -21.11 -0.62 17.33
C LYS A 78 -20.96 0.41 18.44
N TYR A 79 -21.22 1.69 18.16
CA TYR A 79 -20.97 2.79 19.09
C TYR A 79 -22.23 3.61 19.43
N GLY A 80 -23.38 3.33 18.82
CA GLY A 80 -24.65 4.00 19.13
C GLY A 80 -24.75 5.45 18.64
N LEU A 81 -23.98 5.84 17.62
CA LEU A 81 -24.06 7.19 17.01
C LEU A 81 -25.23 7.35 16.03
#